data_AF-A0AAV2REB9-F1
#
_entry.id   AF-A0AAV2REB9-F1
#
_cell.length_a   1.000
_cell.length_b   1.000
_cell.length_c   1.000
_cell.angle_alpha   90.00
_cell.angle_beta   90.00
_cell.angle_gamma   90.00
#
_symmetry.space_group_name_H-M   'P 1'
#
loop_
_entity.id
_entity.type
_entity.pdbx_description
1 polymer ?
#
loop_
_entity_poly.entity_id
_entity_poly.type
_entity_poly.pdbx_seq_one_letter_code
_entity_poly.pdbx_strand_id
1 'polypeptide(L)'
;IMGRSLSLTVVVLIIGWLSPGGRSAAPRQQFATQPSHQTAVLGSTAVLPCRVINRRGLVQWTRDGFGLGTIRLLEGFDRYSMIGSDEEGDFSLRISPVMLEDDSQYQ
;
A
#
# COMPACT_ATOMS: atom_id res chain seq x y z
N ILE A 1 11.63 19.98 -21.47
CA ILE A 1 10.37 19.58 -20.79
C ILE A 1 10.71 18.59 -19.69
N MET A 2 11.21 19.08 -18.55
CA MET A 2 11.37 18.27 -17.34
C MET A 2 9.97 18.13 -16.73
N GLY A 3 9.41 16.92 -16.75
CA GLY A 3 8.10 16.64 -16.16
C GLY A 3 8.11 16.98 -14.67
N ARG A 4 7.05 17.61 -14.18
CA ARG A 4 6.88 17.87 -12.75
C ARG A 4 6.79 16.52 -12.03
N SER A 5 7.65 16.32 -11.03
CA SER A 5 7.68 15.11 -10.20
C SER A 5 7.01 15.39 -8.85
N LEU A 6 6.30 14.40 -8.30
CA LEU A 6 5.59 14.44 -7.00
C LEU A 6 6.21 13.45 -6.02
N SER A 7 5.94 13.58 -4.72
CA SER A 7 6.57 12.83 -3.64
C SER A 7 5.55 11.91 -2.93
N LEU A 8 5.53 10.62 -3.27
CA LEU A 8 4.69 9.62 -2.59
C LEU A 8 5.37 9.20 -1.28
N THR A 9 4.95 9.76 -0.15
CA THR A 9 5.51 9.45 1.17
C THR A 9 4.86 8.17 1.71
N VAL A 10 5.58 7.31 2.44
CA VAL A 10 5.03 6.06 2.97
C VAL A 10 5.23 5.97 4.49
N VAL A 11 4.18 5.58 5.22
CA VAL A 11 4.22 5.26 6.66
C VAL A 11 3.90 3.77 6.84
N VAL A 12 4.56 3.09 7.77
CA VAL A 12 4.26 1.70 8.10
C VAL A 12 3.88 1.60 9.57
N LEU A 13 2.64 1.19 9.85
CA LEU A 13 2.21 0.87 11.22
C LEU A 13 2.23 -0.64 11.45
N ILE A 14 3.18 -1.10 12.26
CA ILE A 14 3.10 -2.43 12.88
C ILE A 14 2.37 -2.24 14.20
N ILE A 15 1.04 -2.39 14.21
CA ILE A 15 0.27 -2.36 15.47
C ILE A 15 0.50 -3.69 16.19
N GLY A 16 1.54 -3.74 17.03
CA GLY A 16 1.81 -4.86 17.92
C GLY A 16 0.95 -4.76 19.18
N TRP A 17 0.04 -5.71 19.38
CA TRP A 17 -0.65 -5.87 20.66
C TRP A 17 0.32 -6.49 21.67
N LEU A 18 0.46 -5.87 22.85
CA LEU A 18 1.03 -6.49 24.03
C LEU A 18 0.01 -7.51 24.57
N SER A 19 0.03 -8.75 24.05
CA SER A 19 -0.73 -9.85 24.65
C SER A 19 0.16 -10.63 25.62
N PRO A 20 -0.07 -10.58 26.95
CA PRO A 20 0.58 -11.48 27.88
C PRO A 20 -0.18 -12.81 27.85
N GLY A 21 0.35 -13.80 27.15
CA GLY A 21 -0.08 -15.20 27.28
C GLY A 21 -0.46 -15.88 25.98
N GLY A 22 0.26 -16.96 25.67
CA GLY A 22 -0.02 -17.89 24.56
C GLY A 22 0.97 -17.77 23.41
N ARG A 23 2.06 -18.55 23.46
CA ARG A 23 2.88 -18.83 22.26
C ARG A 23 2.05 -19.70 21.31
N SER A 24 1.17 -19.10 20.52
CA SER A 24 0.71 -19.76 19.29
C SER A 24 1.92 -19.90 18.36
N ALA A 25 2.25 -21.13 17.98
CA ALA A 25 3.32 -21.46 17.02
C ALA A 25 3.01 -21.00 15.57
N ALA A 26 1.86 -20.35 15.35
CA ALA A 26 1.49 -19.83 14.04
C ALA A 26 2.40 -18.64 13.66
N PRO A 27 2.98 -18.64 12.45
CA PRO A 27 3.81 -17.54 11.97
C PRO A 27 3.12 -16.18 12.11
N ARG A 28 3.88 -15.17 12.54
CA ARG A 28 3.39 -13.81 12.69
C ARG A 28 3.27 -13.14 11.32
N GLN A 29 2.21 -12.35 11.12
CA GLN A 29 2.08 -11.48 9.95
C GLN A 29 3.25 -10.50 9.91
N GLN A 30 3.84 -10.34 8.74
CA GLN A 30 4.94 -9.41 8.52
C GLN A 30 4.98 -8.96 7.06
N PHE A 31 5.54 -7.78 6.82
CA PHE A 31 5.84 -7.34 5.47
C PHE A 31 7.05 -8.11 4.94
N ALA A 32 6.89 -8.74 3.77
CA ALA A 32 8.01 -9.20 2.96
C ALA A 32 8.61 -8.04 2.15
N THR A 33 7.75 -7.14 1.65
CA THR A 33 8.16 -5.91 0.97
C THR A 33 7.32 -4.76 1.51
N GLN A 34 7.99 -3.71 1.99
CA GLN A 34 7.36 -2.47 2.40
C GLN A 34 7.48 -1.43 1.29
N PRO A 35 6.50 -0.52 1.16
CA PRO A 35 6.62 0.55 0.21
C PRO A 35 7.64 1.55 0.73
N SER A 36 8.37 2.18 -0.19
CA SER A 36 9.34 3.22 0.11
C SER A 36 8.91 4.53 -0.52
N HIS A 37 9.38 5.64 0.05
CA HIS A 37 9.23 6.95 -0.58
C HIS A 37 9.69 6.87 -2.03
N GLN A 38 8.87 7.39 -2.95
CA GLN A 38 9.25 7.49 -4.36
C GLN A 38 8.76 8.79 -4.98
N THR A 39 9.41 9.17 -6.08
CA THR A 39 8.92 10.28 -6.89
C THR A 39 8.31 9.78 -8.20
N ALA A 40 7.26 10.45 -8.66
CA ALA A 40 6.54 10.06 -9.86
C ALA A 40 6.25 11.25 -10.76
N VAL A 41 6.33 11.04 -12.07
CA VAL A 41 6.08 12.08 -13.07
C VAL A 41 4.59 12.19 -13.35
N LEU A 42 4.06 13.41 -13.45
CA LEU A 42 2.66 13.61 -13.86
C LEU A 42 2.34 12.88 -15.18
N GLY A 43 1.21 12.18 -15.20
CA GLY A 43 0.77 11.38 -16.35
C GLY A 43 1.37 9.98 -16.43
N SER A 44 2.38 9.65 -15.60
CA SER A 44 2.97 8.31 -15.59
C SER A 44 2.12 7.30 -14.80
N THR A 45 2.58 6.04 -14.73
CA THR A 45 2.07 5.06 -13.77
C THR A 45 3.06 4.97 -12.60
N ALA A 46 2.56 5.03 -11.37
CA ALA A 46 3.34 4.75 -10.17
C ALA A 46 2.87 3.43 -9.54
N VAL A 47 3.81 2.68 -8.97
CA VAL A 47 3.53 1.44 -8.23
C VAL A 47 4.22 1.53 -6.87
N LEU A 48 3.45 1.46 -5.79
CA LEU A 48 3.96 1.37 -4.43
C LEU A 48 3.95 -0.10 -4.00
N PRO A 49 5.12 -0.74 -3.83
CA PRO A 49 5.19 -2.18 -3.58
C PRO A 49 4.72 -2.52 -2.17
N CYS A 50 3.86 -3.53 -2.04
CA CYS A 50 3.44 -4.03 -0.73
C CYS A 50 3.21 -5.53 -0.79
N ARG A 51 4.06 -6.29 -0.07
CA ARG A 51 3.93 -7.74 0.05
C ARG A 51 3.84 -8.15 1.51
N VAL A 52 2.81 -8.91 1.87
CA VAL A 52 2.53 -9.38 3.24
C VAL A 52 2.58 -10.89 3.27
N ILE A 53 3.43 -11.44 4.14
CA ILE A 53 3.50 -12.89 4.39
C ILE A 53 2.83 -13.23 5.72
N ASN A 54 2.25 -14.43 5.78
CA ASN A 54 1.41 -14.86 6.90
C ASN A 54 0.27 -13.87 7.19
N ARG A 55 -0.31 -13.26 6.14
CA ARG A 55 -1.39 -12.27 6.23
C ARG A 55 -2.54 -12.81 7.09
N ARG A 56 -2.96 -12.03 8.07
CA ARG A 56 -4.17 -12.26 8.88
C ARG A 56 -5.13 -11.11 8.64
N GLY A 57 -6.28 -11.40 8.04
CA GLY A 57 -7.30 -10.39 7.72
C GLY A 57 -7.07 -9.70 6.38
N LEU A 58 -7.66 -8.51 6.25
CA LEU A 58 -7.70 -7.72 5.02
C LEU A 58 -6.49 -6.78 4.93
N VAL A 59 -6.10 -6.43 3.70
CA VAL A 59 -5.14 -5.37 3.42
C VAL A 59 -5.90 -4.16 2.89
N GLN A 60 -5.52 -2.98 3.35
CA GLN A 60 -6.08 -1.71 2.92
C GLN A 60 -4.95 -0.70 2.80
N TRP A 61 -4.96 0.03 1.68
CA TRP A 61 -4.14 1.22 1.54
C TRP A 61 -4.87 2.43 2.12
N THR A 62 -4.10 3.33 2.70
CA THR A 62 -4.57 4.66 3.07
C THR A 62 -3.86 5.74 2.26
N ARG A 63 -4.54 6.88 2.06
CA ARG A 63 -3.98 8.13 1.53
C ARG A 63 -4.33 9.24 2.51
N ASP A 64 -3.33 9.85 3.12
CA ASP A 64 -3.46 10.86 4.19
C ASP A 64 -4.40 10.39 5.33
N GLY A 65 -4.28 9.11 5.70
CA GLY A 65 -5.11 8.47 6.72
C GLY A 65 -6.52 8.07 6.26
N PHE A 66 -6.94 8.41 5.03
CA PHE A 66 -8.20 7.97 4.45
C PHE A 66 -8.05 6.58 3.82
N GLY A 67 -8.89 5.62 4.21
CA GLY A 67 -8.87 4.26 3.63
C GLY A 67 -9.43 4.20 2.22
N LEU A 68 -8.67 3.64 1.27
CA LEU A 68 -9.08 3.51 -0.13
C LEU A 68 -10.00 2.29 -0.38
N GLY A 69 -10.14 1.42 0.62
CA GLY A 69 -10.91 0.17 0.56
C GLY A 69 -10.06 -1.09 0.55
N THR A 70 -10.72 -2.25 0.66
CA THR A 70 -10.08 -3.57 0.79
C THR A 70 -10.23 -4.45 -0.46
N ILE A 71 -11.04 -4.03 -1.43
CA ILE A 71 -11.25 -4.72 -2.71
C ILE A 71 -10.24 -4.20 -3.71
N ARG A 72 -9.63 -5.08 -4.51
CA ARG A 72 -8.52 -4.73 -5.42
C ARG A 72 -8.82 -3.61 -6.41
N LEU A 73 -10.08 -3.44 -6.81
CA LEU A 73 -10.49 -2.39 -7.73
C LEU A 73 -10.53 -0.98 -7.08
N LEU A 74 -10.58 -0.89 -5.74
CA LEU A 74 -10.70 0.36 -5.00
C LEU A 74 -11.84 1.24 -5.54
N GLU A 75 -13.06 0.69 -5.51
CA GLU A 75 -14.26 1.36 -6.03
C GLU A 75 -14.40 2.80 -5.50
N GLY A 76 -14.66 3.75 -6.41
CA GLY A 76 -14.65 5.19 -6.11
C GLY A 76 -13.30 5.87 -6.35
N PHE A 77 -12.24 5.11 -6.64
CA PHE A 77 -10.91 5.60 -6.99
C PHE A 77 -10.45 5.01 -8.33
N ASP A 78 -11.09 5.37 -9.45
CA ASP A 78 -10.92 4.73 -10.77
C ASP A 78 -9.47 4.67 -11.30
N ARG A 79 -8.57 5.56 -10.83
CA ARG A 79 -7.15 5.57 -11.19
C ARG A 79 -6.28 4.62 -10.35
N TYR A 80 -6.84 4.10 -9.27
CA TYR A 80 -6.16 3.34 -8.25
C TYR A 80 -6.55 1.86 -8.36
N SER A 81 -5.62 0.96 -8.08
CA SER A 81 -5.93 -0.47 -7.94
C SER A 81 -4.84 -1.19 -7.14
N MET A 82 -5.21 -2.24 -6.42
CA MET A 82 -4.23 -3.18 -5.84
C MET A 82 -3.93 -4.28 -6.84
N ILE A 83 -2.72 -4.24 -7.40
CA ILE A 83 -2.20 -5.28 -8.30
C ILE A 83 -1.49 -6.40 -7.52
N GLY A 84 -1.08 -7.46 -8.22
CA GLY A 84 -0.50 -8.66 -7.61
C GLY A 84 -1.56 -9.73 -7.33
N SER A 85 -1.19 -10.74 -6.54
CA SER A 85 -2.02 -11.91 -6.24
C SER A 85 -2.16 -12.17 -4.73
N ASP A 86 -3.31 -12.72 -4.32
CA ASP A 86 -3.54 -13.10 -2.93
C ASP A 86 -2.66 -14.28 -2.49
N GLU A 87 -2.29 -15.16 -3.42
CA GLU A 87 -1.40 -16.30 -3.19
C GLU A 87 0.01 -15.85 -2.82
N GLU A 88 0.56 -14.86 -3.55
CA GLU A 88 1.88 -14.31 -3.24
C GLU A 88 1.87 -13.33 -2.07
N GLY A 89 0.67 -12.89 -1.67
CA GLY A 89 0.48 -11.84 -0.68
C GLY A 89 0.85 -10.45 -1.22
N ASP A 90 0.76 -10.23 -2.53
CA ASP A 90 1.08 -8.96 -3.18
C ASP A 90 -0.18 -8.10 -3.34
N PHE A 91 -0.11 -6.91 -2.76
CA PHE A 91 -1.15 -5.89 -2.71
C PHE A 91 -0.58 -4.52 -3.11
N SER A 92 0.38 -4.50 -4.03
CA SER A 92 1.01 -3.27 -4.49
C SER A 92 -0.02 -2.28 -5.05
N LEU A 93 0.06 -1.02 -4.64
CA LEU A 93 -0.86 0.03 -5.12
C LEU A 93 -0.37 0.57 -6.46
N ARG A 94 -1.19 0.46 -7.50
CA ARG A 94 -0.98 1.09 -8.80
C ARG A 94 -1.82 2.36 -8.90
N ILE A 95 -1.19 3.46 -9.31
CA ILE A 95 -1.84 4.74 -9.60
C ILE A 95 -1.57 5.09 -11.07
N SER A 96 -2.62 5.25 -11.87
CA SER A 96 -2.49 5.58 -13.31
C SER A 96 -3.71 6.32 -13.87
N PRO A 97 -3.51 7.47 -14.55
CA PRO A 97 -2.29 8.27 -14.57
C PRO A 97 -2.05 8.98 -13.23
N VAL A 98 -0.80 9.30 -12.92
CA VAL A 98 -0.43 10.14 -11.76
C VAL A 98 -0.87 11.59 -11.97
N MET A 99 -1.50 12.18 -10.94
CA MET A 99 -2.02 13.54 -10.88
C MET A 99 -1.45 14.31 -9.69
N LEU A 100 -1.57 15.64 -9.68
CA LEU A 100 -1.05 16.50 -8.60
C LEU A 100 -1.59 16.13 -7.22
N GLU A 101 -2.84 15.68 -7.15
CA GLU A 101 -3.52 15.21 -5.92
C GLU A 101 -2.97 13.89 -5.36
N ASP A 102 -2.07 13.22 -6.08
CA ASP A 102 -1.46 11.97 -5.61
C ASP A 102 -0.23 12.23 -4.74
N ASP A 103 0.24 13.48 -4.65
CA ASP A 103 1.34 13.90 -3.76
C ASP A 103 0.90 13.89 -2.29
N SER A 104 0.86 12.67 -1.74
CA SER A 104 0.26 12.36 -0.44
C SER A 104 1.10 11.35 0.34
N GLN A 105 0.73 11.16 1.60
CA GLN A 105 1.22 10.07 2.42
C GLN A 105 0.37 8.81 2.25
N TYR A 106 1.03 7.69 1.96
CA TYR A 106 0.43 6.38 1.78
C TYR A 106 0.86 5.44 2.90
N GLN A 107 0.04 4.44 3.20
CA GLN A 107 0.35 3.41 4.19
C GLN A 107 -0.43 2.14 3.90
#